data_AF-A0A4Q3ESL7-F1
#
_entry.id   AF-A0A4Q3ESL7-F1
#
_cell.length_a   1.000
_cell.length_b   1.000
_cell.length_c   1.000
_cell.angle_alpha   90.00
_cell.angle_beta   90.00
_cell.angle_gamma   90.00
#
_symmetry.space_group_name_H-M   'P 1'
#
loop_
_entity.id
_entity.type
_entity.pdbx_description
1 polymer ?
#
loop_
_entity_poly.entity_id
_entity_poly.type
_entity_poly.pdbx_seq_one_letter_code
_entity_poly.pdbx_strand_id
1 'polypeptide(L)'
;LYFINTDYGIPNKPAQIWTQGETEANSHWMPTIDKPNTRFTTQIELTVPDSFKTLSNGELIKQTHNGNLRTDVWKMDKPIQAYAAMFAIGKFSVIEDKWRGKEVSYYVEQDYEPYARDMFKNTPAMIEYFSGITGVAYPWNKYNQVVVRDYVSGAMENTSASLFGEFMNQTKRELDDYGSEDVVAHELFHQWFGDYVTAESWSNLTLNESFASYGENLWRRHKYGDASADIQCSDELEKYLQYTKRQDPPLLRFYYDDKEQMFDRVSYEKGGAILYYLHGLMGDSAFYKSMNVYLTKNALQPAEVAYWRLAIEEVTGQDWNWFFNQWYNKAGHPQLDIRYAYDDAAKQLTVTVTQKQDSLYVLPLKAEIVKDNTIQTLDWTIKKRKEVFTYPYTNGVAPVIMPDSKHWLVGELTENKLPAQWLVQFEHSSDNVLNRKLALMNVYKQMDQQASQNIFNKALNDKSEDIREIALQLLQKVTVKK
;
A
#
# COMPACT_ATOMS: atom_id res chain seq x y z
N LEU A 1 -17.93 10.32 -17.94
CA LEU A 1 -17.76 11.77 -18.13
C LEU A 1 -18.66 12.50 -17.14
N TYR A 2 -18.12 13.41 -16.36
CA TYR A 2 -18.81 14.09 -15.27
C TYR A 2 -18.79 15.59 -15.51
N PHE A 3 -19.95 16.24 -15.30
CA PHE A 3 -20.14 17.68 -15.44
C PHE A 3 -20.48 18.24 -14.07
N ILE A 4 -19.54 18.98 -13.48
CA ILE A 4 -19.66 19.48 -12.12
C ILE A 4 -19.97 20.98 -12.19
N ASN A 5 -21.09 21.37 -11.58
CA ASN A 5 -21.52 22.76 -11.42
C ASN A 5 -21.44 23.62 -12.71
N THR A 6 -21.73 23.03 -13.88
CA THR A 6 -21.57 23.72 -15.17
C THR A 6 -22.64 24.77 -15.45
N ASP A 7 -23.74 24.74 -14.70
CA ASP A 7 -24.77 25.79 -14.65
C ASP A 7 -24.47 26.88 -13.60
N TYR A 8 -23.39 26.72 -12.83
CA TYR A 8 -23.01 27.57 -11.70
C TYR A 8 -24.10 27.69 -10.61
N GLY A 9 -24.95 26.68 -10.47
CA GLY A 9 -26.06 26.67 -9.52
C GLY A 9 -25.64 26.54 -8.05
N ILE A 10 -24.45 25.98 -7.79
CA ILE A 10 -23.90 25.81 -6.44
C ILE A 10 -22.87 26.92 -6.18
N PRO A 11 -23.13 27.86 -5.25
CA PRO A 11 -22.19 28.93 -4.90
C PRO A 11 -20.84 28.38 -4.42
N ASN A 12 -19.75 29.07 -4.78
CA ASN A 12 -18.37 28.75 -4.40
C ASN A 12 -17.85 27.38 -4.84
N LYS A 13 -18.61 26.64 -5.65
CA LYS A 13 -18.14 25.40 -6.28
C LYS A 13 -17.65 25.72 -7.70
N PRO A 14 -16.44 25.31 -8.11
CA PRO A 14 -15.98 25.55 -9.46
C PRO A 14 -16.75 24.70 -10.47
N ALA A 15 -16.92 25.24 -11.68
CA ALA A 15 -17.35 24.44 -12.83
C ALA A 15 -16.17 23.58 -13.30
N GLN A 16 -16.38 22.26 -13.41
CA GLN A 16 -15.37 21.30 -13.87
C GLN A 16 -16.00 20.26 -14.78
N ILE A 17 -15.21 19.71 -15.70
CA ILE A 17 -15.55 18.51 -16.46
C ILE A 17 -14.37 17.55 -16.33
N TRP A 18 -14.62 16.30 -15.94
CA TRP A 18 -13.57 15.30 -15.83
C TRP A 18 -14.10 13.90 -16.16
N THR A 19 -13.19 12.97 -16.42
CA THR A 19 -13.50 11.58 -16.76
C THR A 19 -13.11 10.63 -15.63
N GLN A 20 -13.88 9.56 -15.45
CA GLN A 20 -13.46 8.35 -14.73
C GLN A 20 -13.67 7.17 -15.67
N GLY A 21 -12.60 6.44 -15.95
CA GLY A 21 -12.59 5.36 -16.94
C GLY A 21 -12.64 3.97 -16.33
N GLU A 22 -11.96 3.77 -15.20
CA GLU A 22 -12.02 2.52 -14.46
C GLU A 22 -13.36 2.40 -13.71
N THR A 23 -14.03 1.24 -13.71
CA THR A 23 -13.53 -0.03 -14.26
C THR A 23 -13.77 -0.21 -15.77
N GLU A 24 -14.97 0.09 -16.28
CA GLU A 24 -15.29 -0.04 -17.72
C GLU A 24 -16.24 1.09 -18.16
N ALA A 25 -15.83 2.35 -18.03
CA ALA A 25 -16.69 3.51 -18.20
C ALA A 25 -16.29 4.46 -19.34
N ASN A 26 -15.14 4.26 -19.97
CA ASN A 26 -14.67 5.16 -21.02
C ASN A 26 -15.45 5.00 -22.35
N SER A 27 -16.12 3.85 -22.56
CA SER A 27 -17.09 3.65 -23.65
C SER A 27 -18.29 4.60 -23.61
N HIS A 28 -18.56 5.26 -22.47
CA HIS A 28 -19.64 6.24 -22.36
C HIS A 28 -19.36 7.56 -23.09
N TRP A 29 -18.10 7.85 -23.43
CA TRP A 29 -17.74 9.11 -24.12
C TRP A 29 -16.82 8.92 -25.32
N MET A 30 -16.14 7.78 -25.45
CA MET A 30 -15.40 7.41 -26.66
C MET A 30 -15.69 5.98 -27.11
N PRO A 31 -15.78 5.68 -28.41
CA PRO A 31 -15.91 4.29 -28.87
C PRO A 31 -14.64 3.49 -28.55
N THR A 32 -14.74 2.50 -27.66
CA THR A 32 -13.62 1.65 -27.26
C THR A 32 -14.11 0.27 -26.80
N ILE A 33 -13.18 -0.67 -26.72
CA ILE A 33 -13.37 -1.91 -25.98
C ILE A 33 -12.88 -1.63 -24.55
N ASP A 34 -13.80 -1.51 -23.59
CA ASP A 34 -13.46 -1.27 -22.18
C ASP A 34 -13.00 -2.58 -21.52
N LYS A 35 -11.77 -2.98 -21.83
CA LYS A 35 -11.05 -4.08 -21.17
C LYS A 35 -9.62 -3.64 -20.86
N PRO A 36 -9.03 -4.10 -19.74
CA PRO A 36 -7.73 -3.60 -19.28
C PRO A 36 -6.59 -3.93 -20.26
N ASN A 37 -6.70 -5.04 -20.99
CA ASN A 37 -5.74 -5.43 -22.03
C ASN A 37 -5.86 -4.65 -23.36
N THR A 38 -6.85 -3.77 -23.52
CA THR A 38 -6.99 -2.94 -24.73
C THR A 38 -6.10 -1.71 -24.61
N ARG A 39 -5.20 -1.53 -25.58
CA ARG A 39 -4.33 -0.35 -25.64
C ARG A 39 -4.43 0.41 -26.95
N PHE A 40 -4.27 1.73 -26.87
CA PHE A 40 -4.23 2.64 -28.03
C PHE A 40 -3.42 3.90 -27.71
N THR A 41 -2.97 4.59 -28.75
CA THR A 41 -2.47 5.97 -28.66
C THR A 41 -3.62 6.95 -28.76
N THR A 42 -3.49 8.14 -28.18
CA THR A 42 -4.57 9.16 -28.23
C THR A 42 -4.08 10.47 -28.82
N GLN A 43 -5.01 11.15 -29.52
CA GLN A 43 -4.96 12.58 -29.76
C GLN A 43 -6.32 13.14 -29.38
N ILE A 44 -6.38 13.96 -28.33
CA ILE A 44 -7.61 14.54 -27.80
C ILE A 44 -7.58 16.04 -28.04
N GLU A 45 -8.58 16.55 -28.74
CA GLU A 45 -8.74 17.97 -29.04
C GLU A 45 -9.88 18.55 -28.20
N LEU A 46 -9.53 19.44 -27.27
CA LEU A 46 -10.48 20.05 -26.33
C LEU A 46 -10.66 21.52 -26.69
N THR A 47 -11.86 21.89 -27.15
CA THR A 47 -12.22 23.28 -27.39
C THR A 47 -12.99 23.83 -26.18
N VAL A 48 -12.37 24.76 -25.45
CA VAL A 48 -12.86 25.30 -24.18
C VAL A 48 -12.81 26.82 -24.15
N PRO A 49 -13.57 27.51 -23.28
CA PRO A 49 -13.35 28.93 -23.03
C PRO A 49 -11.92 29.18 -22.56
N ASP A 50 -11.28 30.26 -23.02
CA ASP A 50 -9.85 30.50 -22.78
C ASP A 50 -9.49 30.61 -21.28
N SER A 51 -10.47 30.98 -20.45
CA SER A 51 -10.36 31.03 -18.98
C SER A 51 -10.22 29.67 -18.29
N PHE A 52 -10.44 28.55 -18.99
CA PHE A 52 -10.29 27.21 -18.46
C PHE A 52 -8.90 26.64 -18.79
N LYS A 53 -8.40 25.78 -17.90
CA LYS A 53 -7.27 24.90 -18.16
C LYS A 53 -7.79 23.53 -18.58
N THR A 54 -7.03 22.86 -19.42
CA THR A 54 -7.25 21.46 -19.79
C THR A 54 -6.05 20.62 -19.32
N LEU A 55 -6.30 19.37 -19.02
CA LEU A 55 -5.29 18.34 -18.77
C LEU A 55 -5.77 17.05 -19.43
N SER A 56 -4.85 16.31 -20.06
CA SER A 56 -5.08 14.96 -20.56
C SER A 56 -3.79 14.15 -20.49
N ASN A 57 -3.83 12.90 -20.97
CA ASN A 57 -2.65 12.06 -21.13
C ASN A 57 -1.69 12.65 -22.19
N GLY A 58 -0.39 12.43 -22.03
CA GLY A 58 0.61 12.81 -23.02
C GLY A 58 0.84 14.33 -23.12
N GLU A 59 1.53 14.80 -24.16
CA GLU A 59 1.95 16.20 -24.26
C GLU A 59 0.87 17.12 -24.83
N LEU A 60 0.81 18.37 -24.34
CA LEU A 60 0.06 19.44 -25.00
C LEU A 60 0.88 19.99 -26.17
N ILE A 61 0.57 19.53 -27.39
CA ILE A 61 1.38 19.81 -28.58
C ILE A 61 0.94 21.06 -29.36
N LYS A 62 -0.29 21.53 -29.15
CA LYS A 62 -0.83 22.68 -29.88
C LYS A 62 -1.94 23.37 -29.08
N GLN A 63 -1.94 24.70 -29.13
CA GLN A 63 -3.06 25.52 -28.68
C GLN A 63 -3.44 26.50 -29.79
N THR A 64 -4.71 26.56 -30.15
CA THR A 64 -5.23 27.46 -31.20
C THR A 64 -6.35 28.32 -30.64
N HIS A 65 -6.16 29.64 -30.60
CA HIS A 65 -7.16 30.59 -30.12
C HIS A 65 -8.13 30.96 -31.24
N ASN A 66 -9.43 30.92 -30.92
CA ASN A 66 -10.53 31.25 -31.81
C ASN A 66 -11.53 32.15 -31.06
N GLY A 67 -11.21 33.45 -30.97
CA GLY A 67 -11.99 34.41 -30.17
C GLY A 67 -11.91 34.10 -28.67
N ASN A 68 -13.05 33.86 -28.04
CA ASN A 68 -13.13 33.53 -26.60
C ASN A 68 -12.90 32.05 -26.29
N LEU A 69 -12.74 31.21 -27.32
CA LEU A 69 -12.46 29.79 -27.21
C LEU A 69 -11.01 29.50 -27.58
N ARG A 70 -10.48 28.41 -27.04
CA ARG A 70 -9.17 27.85 -27.36
C ARG A 70 -9.31 26.35 -27.56
N THR A 71 -8.68 25.82 -28.60
CA THR A 71 -8.56 24.38 -28.85
C THR A 71 -7.17 23.91 -28.42
N ASP A 72 -7.14 23.05 -27.39
CA ASP A 72 -5.94 22.40 -26.85
C ASP A 72 -5.83 20.98 -27.44
N VAL A 73 -4.69 20.64 -28.04
CA VAL A 73 -4.42 19.32 -28.63
C VAL A 73 -3.43 18.55 -27.75
N TRP A 74 -3.94 17.54 -27.07
CA TRP A 74 -3.16 16.62 -26.25
C TRP A 74 -2.84 15.35 -27.04
N LYS A 75 -1.60 14.88 -26.97
CA LYS A 75 -1.13 13.72 -27.73
C LYS A 75 -0.34 12.75 -26.86
N MET A 76 -0.80 11.51 -26.83
CA MET A 76 -0.13 10.39 -26.18
C MET A 76 0.34 9.38 -27.24
N ASP A 77 1.61 9.44 -27.58
CA ASP A 77 2.24 8.61 -28.62
C ASP A 77 2.61 7.19 -28.17
N LYS A 78 2.59 6.93 -26.86
CA LYS A 78 2.76 5.58 -26.31
C LYS A 78 1.38 4.96 -26.04
N PRO A 79 1.18 3.66 -26.34
CA PRO A 79 -0.11 3.01 -26.13
C PRO A 79 -0.47 2.90 -24.64
N ILE A 80 -1.63 3.44 -24.27
CA ILE A 80 -2.21 3.41 -22.92
C ILE A 80 -3.49 2.57 -22.90
N GLN A 81 -3.92 2.17 -21.72
CA GLN A 81 -5.09 1.34 -21.46
C GLN A 81 -6.37 2.12 -21.73
N ALA A 82 -7.42 1.40 -22.14
CA ALA A 82 -8.75 1.97 -22.31
C ALA A 82 -9.24 2.72 -21.07
N TYR A 83 -9.08 2.14 -19.87
CA TYR A 83 -9.55 2.73 -18.61
C TYR A 83 -8.70 3.94 -18.15
N ALA A 84 -7.44 4.03 -18.60
CA ALA A 84 -6.50 5.06 -18.17
C ALA A 84 -6.56 6.36 -19.02
N ALA A 85 -7.29 6.33 -20.13
CA ALA A 85 -7.53 7.53 -20.94
C ALA A 85 -8.38 8.55 -20.17
N MET A 86 -7.94 9.82 -20.16
CA MET A 86 -8.57 10.84 -19.32
C MET A 86 -8.50 12.24 -19.92
N PHE A 87 -9.42 13.09 -19.48
CA PHE A 87 -9.20 14.53 -19.48
C PHE A 87 -9.88 15.21 -18.28
N ALA A 88 -9.35 16.36 -17.89
CA ALA A 88 -9.94 17.28 -16.92
C ALA A 88 -9.94 18.71 -17.46
N ILE A 89 -11.02 19.44 -17.20
CA ILE A 89 -11.27 20.82 -17.65
C ILE A 89 -11.79 21.59 -16.45
N GLY A 90 -11.16 22.72 -16.13
CA GLY A 90 -11.56 23.52 -14.96
C GLY A 90 -10.79 24.82 -14.86
N LYS A 91 -11.21 25.70 -13.94
CA LYS A 91 -10.45 26.90 -13.57
C LYS A 91 -9.35 26.52 -12.57
N PHE A 92 -8.29 25.91 -13.07
CA PHE A 92 -7.16 25.47 -12.27
C PHE A 92 -6.03 26.50 -12.26
N SER A 93 -5.37 26.63 -11.11
CA SER A 93 -3.99 27.11 -11.05
C SER A 93 -3.05 25.92 -11.36
N VAL A 94 -1.99 26.18 -12.13
CA VAL A 94 -1.03 25.15 -12.56
C VAL A 94 0.33 25.49 -11.97
N ILE A 95 0.82 24.60 -11.11
CA ILE A 95 2.10 24.76 -10.43
C ILE A 95 3.10 23.83 -11.10
N GLU A 96 4.14 24.41 -11.69
CA GLU A 96 5.18 23.66 -12.40
C GLU A 96 6.26 23.14 -11.46
N ASP A 97 6.73 21.94 -11.76
CA ASP A 97 7.86 21.23 -11.18
C ASP A 97 8.51 20.39 -12.29
N LYS A 98 9.57 19.64 -11.96
CA LYS A 98 10.27 18.80 -12.94
C LYS A 98 11.02 17.66 -12.30
N TRP A 99 11.10 16.56 -13.05
CA TRP A 99 12.01 15.46 -12.74
C TRP A 99 12.91 15.18 -13.95
N ARG A 100 14.23 15.36 -13.80
CA ARG A 100 15.23 15.15 -14.86
C ARG A 100 14.87 15.79 -16.23
N GLY A 101 14.25 16.97 -16.18
CA GLY A 101 13.80 17.72 -17.36
C GLY A 101 12.44 17.31 -17.93
N LYS A 102 11.81 16.24 -17.43
CA LYS A 102 10.41 15.93 -17.70
C LYS A 102 9.49 16.83 -16.88
N GLU A 103 8.38 17.24 -17.49
CA GLU A 103 7.35 18.04 -16.84
C GLU A 103 6.72 17.26 -15.69
N VAL A 104 6.58 17.94 -14.54
CA VAL A 104 5.71 17.54 -13.45
C VAL A 104 4.84 18.75 -13.10
N SER A 105 3.52 18.63 -13.12
CA SER A 105 2.64 19.78 -12.90
C SER A 105 1.46 19.44 -12.00
N TYR A 106 1.11 20.36 -11.10
CA TYR A 106 -0.01 20.22 -10.16
C TYR A 106 -1.14 21.17 -10.55
N TYR A 107 -2.32 20.62 -10.83
CA TYR A 107 -3.53 21.33 -11.22
C TYR A 107 -4.48 21.35 -10.02
N VAL A 108 -4.62 22.52 -9.39
CA VAL A 108 -5.45 22.69 -8.20
C VAL A 108 -6.41 23.86 -8.39
N GLU A 109 -7.43 23.92 -7.55
CA GLU A 109 -8.25 25.13 -7.45
C GLU A 109 -7.43 26.33 -6.99
N GLN A 110 -7.81 27.52 -7.44
CA GLN A 110 -7.04 28.75 -7.21
C GLN A 110 -6.80 29.03 -5.71
N ASP A 111 -7.79 28.71 -4.86
CA ASP A 111 -7.70 28.88 -3.41
C ASP A 111 -6.63 27.98 -2.76
N TYR A 112 -6.23 26.90 -3.44
CA TYR A 112 -5.22 25.94 -2.98
C TYR A 112 -3.86 26.11 -3.68
N GLU A 113 -3.73 27.06 -4.61
CA GLU A 113 -2.46 27.37 -5.26
C GLU A 113 -1.29 27.58 -4.26
N PRO A 114 -1.47 28.31 -3.14
CA PRO A 114 -0.38 28.50 -2.17
C PRO A 114 0.09 27.21 -1.49
N TYR A 115 -0.73 26.16 -1.48
CA TYR A 115 -0.47 24.91 -0.75
C TYR A 115 -0.10 23.74 -1.66
N ALA A 116 -0.28 23.86 -2.98
CA ALA A 116 -0.08 22.77 -3.94
C ALA A 116 1.31 22.13 -3.85
N ARG A 117 2.36 22.93 -3.62
CA ARG A 117 3.72 22.40 -3.44
C ARG A 117 3.87 21.56 -2.18
N ASP A 118 3.15 21.87 -1.11
CA ASP A 118 3.18 21.07 0.13
C ASP A 118 2.35 19.79 -0.03
N MET A 119 1.20 19.88 -0.72
CA MET A 119 0.32 18.74 -1.04
C MET A 119 1.05 17.66 -1.86
N PHE A 120 1.92 18.06 -2.79
CA PHE A 120 2.62 17.15 -3.71
C PHE A 120 4.15 17.18 -3.58
N LYS A 121 4.67 17.65 -2.43
CA LYS A 121 6.10 18.00 -2.23
C LYS A 121 7.12 16.93 -2.59
N ASN A 122 6.72 15.66 -2.52
CA ASN A 122 7.61 14.52 -2.68
C ASN A 122 7.51 13.87 -4.07
N THR A 123 6.63 14.33 -4.96
CA THR A 123 6.39 13.69 -6.26
C THR A 123 7.67 13.47 -7.08
N PRO A 124 8.54 14.47 -7.33
CA PRO A 124 9.79 14.22 -8.06
C PRO A 124 10.74 13.24 -7.38
N ALA A 125 10.77 13.22 -6.04
CA ALA A 125 11.60 12.30 -5.27
C ALA A 125 11.05 10.86 -5.32
N MET A 126 9.73 10.69 -5.31
CA MET A 126 9.09 9.40 -5.52
C MET A 126 9.36 8.86 -6.93
N ILE A 127 9.29 9.72 -7.96
CA ILE A 127 9.62 9.32 -9.35
C ILE A 127 11.07 8.81 -9.43
N GLU A 128 12.00 9.50 -8.78
CA GLU A 128 13.41 9.08 -8.71
C GLU A 128 13.56 7.73 -7.98
N TYR A 129 12.95 7.60 -6.81
CA TYR A 129 13.03 6.39 -5.99
C TYR A 129 12.44 5.16 -6.71
N PHE A 130 11.22 5.27 -7.23
CA PHE A 130 10.56 4.19 -7.96
C PHE A 130 11.28 3.82 -9.25
N SER A 131 11.83 4.80 -9.99
CA SER A 131 12.71 4.53 -11.13
C SER A 131 13.94 3.71 -10.73
N GLY A 132 14.51 3.99 -9.55
CA GLY A 132 15.67 3.29 -9.01
C GLY A 132 15.38 1.84 -8.62
N ILE A 133 14.36 1.59 -7.81
CA ILE A 133 14.06 0.24 -7.30
C ILE A 133 13.48 -0.69 -8.36
N THR A 134 12.76 -0.15 -9.35
CA THR A 134 12.25 -0.95 -10.49
C THR A 134 13.34 -1.17 -11.55
N GLY A 135 14.39 -0.34 -11.56
CA GLY A 135 15.40 -0.31 -12.61
C GLY A 135 14.83 0.11 -13.98
N VAL A 136 13.63 0.69 -14.02
CA VAL A 136 12.98 1.21 -15.21
C VAL A 136 12.73 2.69 -14.98
N ALA A 137 13.41 3.56 -15.73
CA ALA A 137 13.16 5.01 -15.65
C ALA A 137 11.69 5.31 -15.97
N TYR A 138 11.13 6.34 -15.32
CA TYR A 138 9.74 6.77 -15.53
C TYR A 138 9.36 6.75 -17.03
N PRO A 139 8.40 5.88 -17.44
CA PRO A 139 8.28 5.46 -18.83
C PRO A 139 7.50 6.45 -19.71
N TRP A 140 6.85 7.45 -19.10
CA TRP A 140 6.00 8.42 -19.79
C TRP A 140 6.71 9.76 -20.01
N ASN A 141 6.11 10.61 -20.83
CA ASN A 141 6.70 11.89 -21.22
C ASN A 141 6.60 12.97 -20.13
N LYS A 142 5.52 12.98 -19.37
CA LYS A 142 5.27 13.87 -18.21
C LYS A 142 4.57 13.11 -17.07
N TYR A 143 4.48 13.73 -15.89
CA TYR A 143 3.60 13.28 -14.81
C TYR A 143 2.87 14.45 -14.18
N ASN A 144 1.57 14.57 -14.45
CA ASN A 144 0.77 15.66 -13.88
C ASN A 144 -0.19 15.11 -12.83
N GLN A 145 -0.65 15.96 -11.93
CA GLN A 145 -1.61 15.61 -10.89
C GLN A 145 -2.71 16.66 -10.87
N VAL A 146 -3.97 16.24 -10.80
CA VAL A 146 -5.11 17.16 -10.77
C VAL A 146 -6.05 16.82 -9.63
N VAL A 147 -6.51 17.84 -8.91
CA VAL A 147 -7.54 17.70 -7.87
C VAL A 147 -8.88 18.17 -8.40
N VAL A 148 -9.93 17.35 -8.27
CA VAL A 148 -11.28 17.65 -8.79
C VAL A 148 -12.37 17.50 -7.72
N ARG A 149 -13.51 18.15 -7.95
CA ARG A 149 -14.70 18.12 -7.08
C ARG A 149 -15.63 16.97 -7.43
N ASP A 150 -16.37 16.49 -6.43
CA ASP A 150 -17.34 15.38 -6.52
C ASP A 150 -16.77 14.12 -7.16
N TYR A 151 -15.48 13.87 -6.95
CA TYR A 151 -14.89 12.68 -7.53
C TYR A 151 -15.54 11.43 -6.94
N VAL A 152 -15.96 10.53 -7.82
CA VAL A 152 -16.77 9.36 -7.43
C VAL A 152 -15.94 8.23 -6.80
N SER A 153 -14.61 8.32 -6.93
CA SER A 153 -13.63 7.41 -6.36
C SER A 153 -12.74 8.16 -5.37
N GLY A 154 -11.61 7.57 -4.96
CA GLY A 154 -10.58 8.26 -4.19
C GLY A 154 -9.62 9.01 -5.10
N ALA A 155 -8.79 8.27 -5.81
CA ALA A 155 -7.87 8.76 -6.82
C ALA A 155 -7.85 7.77 -8.00
N MET A 156 -7.11 8.10 -9.05
CA MET A 156 -7.03 7.30 -10.27
C MET A 156 -5.71 7.52 -10.99
N GLU A 157 -5.13 6.41 -11.43
CA GLU A 157 -3.77 6.32 -11.92
C GLU A 157 -3.62 6.70 -13.39
N ASN A 158 -4.54 7.50 -13.95
CA ASN A 158 -4.59 7.74 -15.39
C ASN A 158 -3.19 8.07 -15.95
N THR A 159 -2.80 7.38 -17.03
CA THR A 159 -1.41 7.38 -17.47
C THR A 159 -0.88 8.77 -17.75
N SER A 160 0.29 9.10 -17.20
CA SER A 160 0.95 10.42 -17.25
C SER A 160 0.20 11.59 -16.56
N ALA A 161 -0.93 11.33 -15.90
CA ALA A 161 -1.78 12.36 -15.30
C ALA A 161 -2.73 11.80 -14.22
N SER A 162 -2.29 11.63 -12.97
CA SER A 162 -3.16 11.10 -11.91
C SER A 162 -4.22 12.11 -11.45
N LEU A 163 -5.43 11.63 -11.22
CA LEU A 163 -6.57 12.43 -10.76
C LEU A 163 -6.87 12.10 -9.30
N PHE A 164 -7.09 13.12 -8.49
CA PHE A 164 -7.39 12.99 -7.07
C PHE A 164 -8.71 13.68 -6.71
N GLY A 165 -9.45 13.08 -5.78
CA GLY A 165 -10.62 13.71 -5.17
C GLY A 165 -10.27 14.90 -4.27
N GLU A 166 -11.31 15.66 -3.90
CA GLU A 166 -11.17 16.91 -3.16
C GLU A 166 -10.59 16.78 -1.74
N PHE A 167 -10.43 15.57 -1.20
CA PHE A 167 -9.70 15.39 0.06
C PHE A 167 -8.23 15.81 -0.03
N MET A 168 -7.66 15.90 -1.25
CA MET A 168 -6.33 16.45 -1.47
C MET A 168 -6.27 17.97 -1.31
N ASN A 169 -7.40 18.69 -1.43
CA ASN A 169 -7.45 20.13 -1.28
C ASN A 169 -7.28 20.51 0.21
N GLN A 170 -6.02 20.58 0.64
CA GLN A 170 -5.63 20.79 2.02
C GLN A 170 -4.82 22.08 2.20
N THR A 171 -5.13 22.84 3.23
CA THR A 171 -4.35 23.98 3.70
C THR A 171 -3.13 23.52 4.50
N LYS A 172 -2.20 24.43 4.80
CA LYS A 172 -1.03 24.13 5.62
C LYS A 172 -1.38 23.46 6.96
N ARG A 173 -2.44 23.93 7.63
CA ARG A 173 -2.88 23.37 8.91
C ARG A 173 -3.39 21.93 8.77
N GLU A 174 -4.21 21.68 7.75
CA GLU A 174 -4.77 20.34 7.51
C GLU A 174 -3.67 19.34 7.12
N LEU A 175 -2.66 19.77 6.37
CA LEU A 175 -1.49 18.96 6.03
C LEU A 175 -0.62 18.60 7.25
N ASP A 176 -0.59 19.44 8.28
CA ASP A 176 0.11 19.15 9.52
C ASP A 176 -0.67 18.14 10.40
N ASP A 177 -2.00 18.10 10.26
CA ASP A 177 -2.87 17.14 10.97
C ASP A 177 -2.92 15.77 10.26
N TYR A 178 -3.05 15.74 8.93
CA TYR A 178 -3.08 14.51 8.12
C TYR A 178 -2.67 14.79 6.67
N GLY A 179 -1.64 14.10 6.18
CA GLY A 179 -1.22 14.18 4.78
C GLY A 179 -1.70 12.99 3.96
N SER A 180 -2.07 13.22 2.70
CA SER A 180 -2.48 12.17 1.76
C SER A 180 -1.32 11.70 0.85
N GLU A 181 -0.10 11.72 1.38
CA GLU A 181 1.12 11.39 0.64
C GLU A 181 1.16 9.93 0.15
N ASP A 182 0.60 9.01 0.94
CA ASP A 182 0.53 7.59 0.56
C ASP A 182 -0.32 7.39 -0.70
N VAL A 183 -1.43 8.12 -0.84
CA VAL A 183 -2.26 8.09 -2.05
C VAL A 183 -1.45 8.57 -3.26
N VAL A 184 -0.63 9.61 -3.11
CA VAL A 184 0.26 10.07 -4.19
C VAL A 184 1.29 8.98 -4.57
N ALA A 185 1.82 8.26 -3.59
CA ALA A 185 2.74 7.15 -3.83
C ALA A 185 2.05 5.97 -4.56
N HIS A 186 0.83 5.62 -4.16
CA HIS A 186 -0.02 4.59 -4.79
C HIS A 186 -0.25 4.91 -6.27
N GLU A 187 -0.83 6.08 -6.56
CA GLU A 187 -1.14 6.51 -7.93
C GLU A 187 0.09 6.64 -8.82
N LEU A 188 1.22 7.05 -8.24
CA LEU A 188 2.46 7.16 -8.99
C LEU A 188 3.08 5.79 -9.27
N PHE A 189 3.02 4.84 -8.34
CA PHE A 189 3.62 3.53 -8.56
C PHE A 189 2.90 2.74 -9.65
N HIS A 190 1.60 3.00 -9.84
CA HIS A 190 0.84 2.49 -10.97
C HIS A 190 1.43 2.84 -12.35
N GLN A 191 2.18 3.93 -12.45
CA GLN A 191 2.86 4.32 -13.69
C GLN A 191 3.85 3.24 -14.18
N TRP A 192 4.30 2.34 -13.30
CA TRP A 192 5.02 1.11 -13.63
C TRP A 192 4.11 -0.14 -13.59
N PHE A 193 3.29 -0.29 -12.54
CA PHE A 193 2.43 -1.45 -12.29
C PHE A 193 0.94 -1.11 -12.45
N GLY A 194 0.39 -1.34 -13.63
CA GLY A 194 -0.96 -0.91 -14.03
C GLY A 194 -0.92 -0.25 -15.39
N ASP A 195 0.01 0.70 -15.56
CA ASP A 195 0.13 1.48 -16.79
C ASP A 195 1.23 0.96 -17.72
N TYR A 196 2.45 0.79 -17.22
CA TYR A 196 3.56 0.33 -18.07
C TYR A 196 3.41 -1.15 -18.39
N VAL A 197 3.05 -1.96 -17.39
CA VAL A 197 2.58 -3.33 -17.53
C VAL A 197 1.23 -3.43 -16.84
N THR A 198 0.19 -3.84 -17.58
CA THR A 198 -1.19 -3.83 -17.08
C THR A 198 -1.70 -5.24 -16.84
N ALA A 199 -2.68 -5.40 -15.97
CA ALA A 199 -3.40 -6.65 -15.83
C ALA A 199 -4.06 -7.07 -17.16
N GLU A 200 -3.91 -8.34 -17.54
CA GLU A 200 -4.54 -8.90 -18.74
C GLU A 200 -6.08 -8.86 -18.64
N SER A 201 -6.61 -9.04 -17.44
CA SER A 201 -8.02 -9.03 -17.10
C SER A 201 -8.17 -8.58 -15.65
N TRP A 202 -9.38 -8.18 -15.24
CA TRP A 202 -9.61 -7.78 -13.84
C TRP A 202 -9.32 -8.91 -12.84
N SER A 203 -9.36 -10.17 -13.28
CA SER A 203 -8.86 -11.32 -12.49
C SER A 203 -7.43 -11.12 -11.99
N ASN A 204 -6.59 -10.45 -12.78
CA ASN A 204 -5.18 -10.20 -12.50
C ASN A 204 -4.95 -8.83 -11.84
N LEU A 205 -6.00 -8.15 -11.33
CA LEU A 205 -5.92 -6.80 -10.76
C LEU A 205 -4.88 -6.66 -9.65
N THR A 206 -4.55 -7.74 -8.94
CA THR A 206 -3.45 -7.78 -7.96
C THR A 206 -2.10 -7.29 -8.54
N LEU A 207 -1.85 -7.46 -9.84
CA LEU A 207 -0.65 -6.93 -10.48
C LEU A 207 -0.62 -5.40 -10.55
N ASN A 208 -1.78 -4.76 -10.53
CA ASN A 208 -1.91 -3.31 -10.45
C ASN A 208 -1.95 -2.90 -8.98
N GLU A 209 -3.01 -3.31 -8.27
CA GLU A 209 -3.39 -2.72 -6.99
C GLU A 209 -2.55 -3.19 -5.81
N SER A 210 -2.22 -4.48 -5.77
CA SER A 210 -1.36 -4.98 -4.69
C SER A 210 0.03 -4.36 -4.77
N PHE A 211 0.55 -4.16 -5.99
CA PHE A 211 1.83 -3.49 -6.19
C PHE A 211 1.76 -2.02 -5.82
N ALA A 212 0.71 -1.29 -6.20
CA ALA A 212 0.52 0.11 -5.83
C ALA A 212 0.42 0.29 -4.30
N SER A 213 -0.37 -0.53 -3.62
CA SER A 213 -0.43 -0.54 -2.14
C SER A 213 0.93 -0.88 -1.52
N TYR A 214 1.68 -1.82 -2.12
CA TYR A 214 3.04 -2.10 -1.66
C TYR A 214 4.03 -0.95 -1.96
N GLY A 215 3.79 -0.19 -3.03
CA GLY A 215 4.52 1.02 -3.40
C GLY A 215 4.44 2.11 -2.32
N GLU A 216 3.29 2.23 -1.65
CA GLU A 216 3.13 3.12 -0.49
C GLU A 216 4.12 2.75 0.62
N ASN A 217 4.17 1.46 0.99
CA ASN A 217 5.07 0.96 2.02
C ASN A 217 6.55 1.16 1.65
N LEU A 218 6.93 0.87 0.41
CA LEU A 218 8.28 1.07 -0.11
C LEU A 218 8.71 2.53 0.01
N TRP A 219 7.85 3.46 -0.44
CA TRP A 219 8.12 4.88 -0.34
C TRP A 219 8.22 5.35 1.11
N ARG A 220 7.25 4.97 1.96
CA ARG A 220 7.22 5.34 3.37
C ARG A 220 8.47 4.85 4.10
N ARG A 221 8.91 3.62 3.83
CA ARG A 221 10.14 3.06 4.38
C ARG A 221 11.37 3.85 3.95
N HIS A 222 11.45 4.22 2.67
CA HIS A 222 12.55 5.03 2.14
C HIS A 222 12.60 6.43 2.77
N LYS A 223 11.45 7.09 2.89
CA LYS A 223 11.37 8.50 3.29
C LYS A 223 11.36 8.70 4.80
N TYR A 224 10.66 7.83 5.53
CA TYR A 224 10.34 7.99 6.95
C TYR A 224 10.86 6.84 7.84
N GLY A 225 11.46 5.80 7.24
CA GLY A 225 12.09 4.69 7.93
C GLY A 225 11.15 3.53 8.27
N ASP A 226 11.72 2.42 8.73
CA ASP A 226 11.02 1.15 8.97
C ASP A 226 9.83 1.30 9.93
N ALA A 227 9.99 2.03 11.03
CA ALA A 227 8.92 2.18 12.01
C ALA A 227 7.64 2.79 11.43
N SER A 228 7.76 3.81 10.57
CA SER A 228 6.61 4.44 9.93
C SER A 228 5.93 3.48 8.94
N ALA A 229 6.73 2.78 8.14
CA ALA A 229 6.25 1.81 7.16
C ALA A 229 5.56 0.61 7.82
N ASP A 230 6.12 0.12 8.92
CA ASP A 230 5.58 -1.02 9.66
C ASP A 230 4.25 -0.67 10.33
N ILE A 231 4.08 0.55 10.86
CA ILE A 231 2.77 1.02 11.37
C ILE A 231 1.72 1.00 10.26
N GLN A 232 2.04 1.56 9.09
CA GLN A 232 1.13 1.55 7.94
C GLN A 232 0.71 0.13 7.57
N CYS A 233 1.67 -0.79 7.40
CA CYS A 233 1.37 -2.19 7.10
C CYS A 233 0.53 -2.86 8.19
N SER A 234 0.78 -2.56 9.47
CA SER A 234 -0.04 -3.08 10.57
C SER A 234 -1.49 -2.60 10.48
N ASP A 235 -1.72 -1.35 10.11
CA ASP A 235 -3.06 -0.77 10.04
C ASP A 235 -3.80 -1.26 8.79
N GLU A 236 -3.11 -1.46 7.67
CA GLU A 236 -3.64 -2.12 6.46
C GLU A 236 -4.02 -3.58 6.71
N LEU A 237 -3.14 -4.34 7.38
CA LEU A 237 -3.43 -5.72 7.77
C LEU A 237 -4.67 -5.77 8.66
N GLU A 238 -4.83 -4.85 9.61
CA GLU A 238 -6.04 -4.77 10.44
C GLU A 238 -7.30 -4.48 9.61
N LYS A 239 -7.25 -3.54 8.64
CA LYS A 239 -8.37 -3.29 7.72
C LYS A 239 -8.77 -4.55 6.95
N TYR A 240 -7.79 -5.30 6.42
CA TYR A 240 -8.03 -6.59 5.78
C TYR A 240 -8.69 -7.58 6.75
N LEU A 241 -8.12 -7.80 7.94
CA LEU A 241 -8.64 -8.76 8.93
C LEU A 241 -10.06 -8.40 9.40
N GLN A 242 -10.44 -7.11 9.44
CA GLN A 242 -11.82 -6.73 9.69
C GLN A 242 -12.75 -7.05 8.51
N TYR A 243 -12.27 -6.90 7.28
CA TYR A 243 -13.01 -7.19 6.06
C TYR A 243 -13.31 -8.69 5.89
N THR A 244 -12.35 -9.56 6.24
CA THR A 244 -12.49 -11.03 6.11
C THR A 244 -13.66 -11.63 6.88
N LYS A 245 -14.16 -10.94 7.92
CA LYS A 245 -15.38 -11.32 8.65
C LYS A 245 -16.63 -11.38 7.78
N ARG A 246 -16.60 -10.72 6.61
CA ARG A 246 -17.68 -10.75 5.62
C ARG A 246 -17.33 -11.68 4.46
N GLN A 247 -16.16 -11.50 3.87
CA GLN A 247 -15.68 -12.29 2.74
C GLN A 247 -14.14 -12.27 2.66
N ASP A 248 -13.54 -13.39 2.25
CA ASP A 248 -12.09 -13.52 2.06
C ASP A 248 -11.79 -14.41 0.83
N PRO A 249 -12.18 -13.96 -0.37
CA PRO A 249 -11.90 -14.68 -1.61
C PRO A 249 -10.39 -14.85 -1.87
N PRO A 250 -9.99 -15.72 -2.81
CA PRO A 250 -8.61 -15.75 -3.30
C PRO A 250 -8.17 -14.39 -3.84
N LEU A 251 -6.88 -14.11 -3.82
CA LEU A 251 -6.33 -12.88 -4.41
C LEU A 251 -6.42 -12.90 -5.95
N LEU A 252 -6.16 -14.05 -6.58
CA LEU A 252 -6.38 -14.28 -8.01
C LEU A 252 -7.74 -14.94 -8.24
N ARG A 253 -8.65 -14.24 -8.92
CA ARG A 253 -10.05 -14.67 -9.11
C ARG A 253 -10.41 -14.75 -10.59
N PHE A 254 -10.49 -15.96 -11.14
CA PHE A 254 -10.85 -16.17 -12.54
C PHE A 254 -12.35 -16.03 -12.84
N TYR A 255 -13.17 -16.00 -11.80
CA TYR A 255 -14.62 -15.88 -11.91
C TYR A 255 -15.13 -14.83 -10.92
N TYR A 256 -15.87 -13.87 -11.45
CA TYR A 256 -16.55 -12.81 -10.71
C TYR A 256 -17.84 -12.45 -11.47
N ASP A 257 -18.89 -12.10 -10.75
CA ASP A 257 -20.18 -11.71 -11.36
C ASP A 257 -20.15 -10.25 -11.81
N ASP A 258 -19.45 -9.41 -11.04
CA ASP A 258 -19.22 -8.02 -11.32
C ASP A 258 -17.72 -7.72 -11.13
N LYS A 259 -17.14 -7.00 -12.08
CA LYS A 259 -15.74 -6.55 -12.04
C LYS A 259 -15.44 -5.72 -10.79
N GLU A 260 -16.42 -5.00 -10.25
CA GLU A 260 -16.29 -4.23 -9.00
C GLU A 260 -15.95 -5.12 -7.79
N GLN A 261 -16.24 -6.43 -7.87
CA GLN A 261 -15.83 -7.38 -6.83
C GLN A 261 -14.32 -7.53 -6.71
N MET A 262 -13.55 -7.18 -7.76
CA MET A 262 -12.09 -7.21 -7.72
C MET A 262 -11.50 -6.06 -6.89
N PHE A 263 -12.23 -4.95 -6.73
CA PHE A 263 -11.77 -3.75 -6.06
C PHE A 263 -12.10 -3.78 -4.57
N ASP A 264 -11.35 -4.58 -3.81
CA ASP A 264 -11.62 -4.81 -2.39
C ASP A 264 -10.37 -5.01 -1.53
N ARG A 265 -10.56 -5.08 -0.20
CA ARG A 265 -9.42 -5.14 0.75
C ARG A 265 -8.51 -6.37 0.61
N VAL A 266 -8.93 -7.36 -0.19
CA VAL A 266 -8.08 -8.50 -0.54
C VAL A 266 -7.12 -8.11 -1.66
N SER A 267 -7.58 -7.40 -2.69
CA SER A 267 -6.71 -6.95 -3.79
C SER A 267 -5.73 -5.86 -3.38
N TYR A 268 -6.13 -4.94 -2.49
CA TYR A 268 -5.29 -3.85 -1.98
C TYR A 268 -4.43 -4.31 -0.79
N GLU A 269 -4.98 -4.34 0.43
CA GLU A 269 -4.19 -4.52 1.66
C GLU A 269 -3.60 -5.92 1.81
N LYS A 270 -4.39 -6.99 1.60
CA LYS A 270 -3.86 -8.35 1.67
C LYS A 270 -2.80 -8.58 0.59
N GLY A 271 -3.05 -8.10 -0.62
CA GLY A 271 -2.12 -8.20 -1.74
C GLY A 271 -0.80 -7.47 -1.46
N GLY A 272 -0.86 -6.23 -0.98
CA GLY A 272 0.32 -5.47 -0.57
C GLY A 272 1.11 -6.15 0.55
N ALA A 273 0.42 -6.69 1.56
CA ALA A 273 1.05 -7.46 2.63
C ALA A 273 1.69 -8.78 2.13
N ILE A 274 1.09 -9.46 1.15
CA ILE A 274 1.67 -10.64 0.50
C ILE A 274 2.96 -10.26 -0.26
N LEU A 275 2.98 -9.13 -0.96
CA LEU A 275 4.19 -8.64 -1.63
C LEU A 275 5.28 -8.22 -0.63
N TYR A 276 4.90 -7.60 0.49
CA TYR A 276 5.83 -7.30 1.57
C TYR A 276 6.46 -8.58 2.14
N TYR A 277 5.65 -9.59 2.40
CA TYR A 277 6.14 -10.89 2.85
C TYR A 277 7.07 -11.55 1.82
N LEU A 278 6.66 -11.57 0.55
CA LEU A 278 7.45 -12.11 -0.55
C LEU A 278 8.81 -11.41 -0.68
N HIS A 279 8.83 -10.08 -0.59
CA HIS A 279 10.05 -9.29 -0.60
C HIS A 279 10.95 -9.68 0.57
N GLY A 280 10.40 -9.83 1.78
CA GLY A 280 11.14 -10.31 2.95
C GLY A 280 11.81 -11.67 2.74
N LEU A 281 11.14 -12.61 2.08
CA LEU A 281 11.68 -13.94 1.76
C LEU A 281 12.79 -13.90 0.71
N MET A 282 12.66 -13.02 -0.28
CA MET A 282 13.60 -12.90 -1.41
C MET A 282 14.83 -12.04 -1.07
N GLY A 283 14.64 -11.02 -0.24
CA GLY A 283 15.58 -9.93 -0.04
C GLY A 283 15.62 -8.93 -1.20
N ASP A 284 16.08 -7.71 -0.91
CA ASP A 284 16.09 -6.55 -1.80
C ASP A 284 16.63 -6.83 -3.20
N SER A 285 17.81 -7.46 -3.27
CA SER A 285 18.49 -7.67 -4.54
C SER A 285 17.69 -8.55 -5.51
N ALA A 286 17.11 -9.65 -5.01
CA ALA A 286 16.33 -10.55 -5.85
C ALA A 286 14.96 -9.93 -6.18
N PHE A 287 14.31 -9.27 -5.22
CA PHE A 287 12.98 -8.68 -5.42
C PHE A 287 13.02 -7.53 -6.44
N TYR A 288 13.91 -6.57 -6.26
CA TYR A 288 14.09 -5.44 -7.19
C TYR A 288 14.53 -5.90 -8.58
N LYS A 289 15.41 -6.91 -8.66
CA LYS A 289 15.79 -7.49 -9.96
C LYS A 289 14.62 -8.20 -10.63
N SER A 290 13.75 -8.86 -9.88
CA SER A 290 12.55 -9.51 -10.40
C SER A 290 11.56 -8.49 -10.93
N MET A 291 11.34 -7.36 -10.23
CA MET A 291 10.52 -6.25 -10.74
C MET A 291 11.06 -5.74 -12.08
N ASN A 292 12.37 -5.55 -12.17
CA ASN A 292 13.01 -5.13 -13.41
C ASN A 292 12.78 -6.13 -14.56
N VAL A 293 12.97 -7.43 -14.31
CA VAL A 293 12.74 -8.49 -15.32
C VAL A 293 11.27 -8.50 -15.75
N TYR A 294 10.33 -8.42 -14.81
CA TYR A 294 8.91 -8.38 -15.10
C TYR A 294 8.53 -7.17 -15.95
N LEU A 295 8.94 -5.96 -15.56
CA LEU A 295 8.57 -4.73 -16.25
C LEU A 295 9.21 -4.64 -17.64
N THR A 296 10.47 -5.05 -17.78
CA THR A 296 11.19 -4.96 -19.07
C THR A 296 10.71 -5.99 -20.09
N LYS A 297 10.36 -7.21 -19.67
CA LYS A 297 9.86 -8.26 -20.58
C LYS A 297 8.42 -8.03 -21.03
N ASN A 298 7.61 -7.38 -20.21
CA ASN A 298 6.17 -7.20 -20.46
C ASN A 298 5.80 -5.74 -20.79
N ALA A 299 6.80 -4.91 -21.10
CA ALA A 299 6.62 -3.49 -21.37
C ALA A 299 5.51 -3.22 -22.40
N LEU A 300 4.53 -2.40 -22.01
CA LEU A 300 3.37 -2.00 -22.83
C LEU A 300 2.50 -3.19 -23.29
N GLN A 301 2.53 -4.30 -22.56
CA GLN A 301 1.69 -5.47 -22.79
C GLN A 301 0.83 -5.78 -21.56
N PRO A 302 -0.31 -6.46 -21.75
CA PRO A 302 -1.01 -7.11 -20.66
C PRO A 302 -0.18 -8.25 -20.06
N ALA A 303 -0.32 -8.47 -18.75
CA ALA A 303 0.36 -9.54 -18.02
C ALA A 303 -0.60 -10.27 -17.08
N GLU A 304 -0.31 -11.55 -16.89
CA GLU A 304 -0.95 -12.40 -15.90
C GLU A 304 -0.04 -12.57 -14.67
N VAL A 305 -0.62 -12.91 -13.52
CA VAL A 305 0.14 -13.19 -12.29
C VAL A 305 1.25 -14.22 -12.50
N ALA A 306 1.05 -15.17 -13.42
CA ALA A 306 2.07 -16.15 -13.80
C ALA A 306 3.37 -15.50 -14.31
N TYR A 307 3.31 -14.33 -14.94
CA TYR A 307 4.48 -13.65 -15.50
C TYR A 307 5.33 -13.04 -14.38
N TRP A 308 4.70 -12.58 -13.30
CA TRP A 308 5.40 -12.15 -12.09
C TRP A 308 6.13 -13.33 -11.44
N ARG A 309 5.45 -14.47 -11.27
CA ARG A 309 6.08 -15.71 -10.78
C ARG A 309 7.28 -16.10 -11.65
N LEU A 310 7.14 -16.13 -12.97
CA LEU A 310 8.22 -16.51 -13.88
C LEU A 310 9.43 -15.55 -13.81
N ALA A 311 9.20 -14.25 -13.63
CA ALA A 311 10.28 -13.28 -13.42
C ALA A 311 11.04 -13.56 -12.12
N ILE A 312 10.35 -13.92 -11.04
CA ILE A 312 10.98 -14.32 -9.78
C ILE A 312 11.79 -15.62 -9.94
N GLU A 313 11.22 -16.64 -10.59
CA GLU A 313 11.89 -17.93 -10.80
C GLU A 313 13.14 -17.79 -11.67
N GLU A 314 13.12 -16.90 -12.66
CA GLU A 314 14.28 -16.58 -13.48
C GLU A 314 15.43 -15.94 -12.68
N VAL A 315 15.10 -15.02 -11.78
CA VAL A 315 16.11 -14.32 -10.96
C VAL A 315 16.65 -15.19 -9.84
N THR A 316 15.77 -15.94 -9.17
CA THR A 316 16.12 -16.73 -8.00
C THR A 316 16.63 -18.13 -8.33
N GLY A 317 16.28 -18.67 -9.50
CA GLY A 317 16.56 -20.05 -9.88
C GLY A 317 15.80 -21.10 -9.05
N GLN A 318 14.76 -20.70 -8.32
CA GLN A 318 13.98 -21.55 -7.41
C GLN A 318 12.53 -21.67 -7.91
N ASP A 319 11.84 -22.75 -7.55
CA ASP A 319 10.40 -22.90 -7.80
C ASP A 319 9.59 -22.08 -6.77
N TRP A 320 8.72 -21.21 -7.26
CA TRP A 320 7.86 -20.38 -6.42
C TRP A 320 6.38 -20.75 -6.53
N ASN A 321 6.03 -21.83 -7.25
CA ASN A 321 4.64 -22.28 -7.35
C ASN A 321 3.98 -22.51 -5.98
N TRP A 322 4.71 -23.01 -4.98
CA TRP A 322 4.17 -23.19 -3.64
C TRP A 322 3.63 -21.89 -3.04
N PHE A 323 4.33 -20.76 -3.26
CA PHE A 323 3.96 -19.46 -2.73
C PHE A 323 2.70 -18.93 -3.42
N PHE A 324 2.67 -18.94 -4.75
CA PHE A 324 1.51 -18.46 -5.53
C PHE A 324 0.27 -19.34 -5.31
N ASN A 325 0.44 -20.66 -5.21
CA ASN A 325 -0.66 -21.56 -4.88
C ASN A 325 -1.25 -21.30 -3.49
N GLN A 326 -0.43 -20.84 -2.53
CA GLN A 326 -0.86 -20.55 -1.18
C GLN A 326 -1.50 -19.16 -1.06
N TRP A 327 -0.87 -18.14 -1.65
CA TRP A 327 -1.22 -16.74 -1.40
C TRP A 327 -2.09 -16.11 -2.48
N TYR A 328 -1.96 -16.57 -3.74
CA TYR A 328 -2.76 -16.04 -4.85
C TYR A 328 -4.02 -16.88 -5.07
N ASN A 329 -3.86 -18.20 -5.15
CA ASN A 329 -4.92 -19.09 -5.61
C ASN A 329 -5.87 -19.58 -4.50
N LYS A 330 -5.54 -19.35 -3.23
CA LYS A 330 -6.36 -19.79 -2.10
C LYS A 330 -6.92 -18.62 -1.32
N ALA A 331 -8.17 -18.81 -0.88
CA ALA A 331 -8.86 -17.96 0.07
C ALA A 331 -8.30 -18.14 1.49
N GLY A 332 -8.56 -17.15 2.35
CA GLY A 332 -8.16 -17.21 3.76
C GLY A 332 -6.78 -16.63 4.05
N HIS A 333 -6.39 -16.74 5.31
CA HIS A 333 -5.10 -16.34 5.86
C HIS A 333 -4.69 -17.31 7.00
N PRO A 334 -3.41 -17.37 7.39
CA PRO A 334 -2.96 -18.13 8.55
C PRO A 334 -3.51 -17.55 9.87
N GLN A 335 -3.90 -18.45 10.78
CA GLN A 335 -4.30 -18.13 12.15
C GLN A 335 -3.42 -18.93 13.11
N LEU A 336 -2.47 -18.26 13.76
CA LEU A 336 -1.47 -18.89 14.62
C LEU A 336 -1.83 -18.74 16.10
N ASP A 337 -1.86 -19.87 16.81
CA ASP A 337 -1.91 -19.92 18.27
C ASP A 337 -0.56 -20.38 18.81
N ILE A 338 0.12 -19.49 19.53
CA ILE A 338 1.47 -19.72 20.07
C ILE A 338 1.38 -19.89 21.57
N ARG A 339 1.87 -21.04 22.05
CA ARG A 339 1.85 -21.43 23.46
C ARG A 339 3.25 -21.66 23.99
N TYR A 340 3.54 -21.03 25.13
CA TYR A 340 4.82 -21.14 25.84
C TYR A 340 4.68 -22.04 27.07
N ALA A 341 5.57 -23.03 27.19
CA ALA A 341 5.70 -23.89 28.36
C ALA A 341 7.15 -23.88 28.85
N TYR A 342 7.33 -23.51 30.11
CA TYR A 342 8.64 -23.43 30.76
C TYR A 342 8.79 -24.62 31.72
N ASP A 343 9.89 -25.35 31.60
CA ASP A 343 10.28 -26.41 32.50
C ASP A 343 11.58 -26.02 33.19
N ASP A 344 11.47 -25.53 34.43
CA ASP A 344 12.63 -25.08 35.22
C ASP A 344 13.55 -26.24 35.64
N ALA A 345 13.01 -27.45 35.79
CA ALA A 345 13.80 -28.62 36.14
C ALA A 345 14.67 -29.06 34.96
N ALA A 346 14.09 -29.06 33.75
CA ALA A 346 14.81 -29.34 32.50
C ALA A 346 15.56 -28.11 31.94
N LYS A 347 15.33 -26.92 32.52
CA LYS A 347 15.81 -25.62 32.04
C LYS A 347 15.52 -25.40 30.56
N GLN A 348 14.28 -25.65 30.16
CA GLN A 348 13.87 -25.65 28.76
C GLN A 348 12.57 -24.88 28.54
N LEU A 349 12.57 -23.97 27.57
CA LEU A 349 11.37 -23.36 27.02
C LEU A 349 10.91 -24.21 25.82
N THR A 350 9.66 -24.64 25.84
CA THR A 350 8.96 -25.22 24.69
C THR A 350 7.97 -24.21 24.12
N VAL A 351 8.13 -23.87 22.85
CA VAL A 351 7.20 -23.04 22.08
C VAL A 351 6.43 -23.94 21.13
N THR A 352 5.11 -23.98 21.28
CA THR A 352 4.22 -24.69 20.36
C THR A 352 3.50 -23.67 19.49
N VAL A 353 3.66 -23.78 18.17
CA VAL A 353 2.91 -22.98 17.19
C VAL A 353 1.86 -23.87 16.53
N THR A 354 0.59 -23.52 16.67
CA THR A 354 -0.53 -24.26 16.08
C THR A 354 -1.23 -23.44 15.01
N GLN A 355 -1.36 -24.00 13.81
CA GLN A 355 -2.17 -23.45 12.72
C GLN A 355 -3.64 -23.81 12.91
N LYS A 356 -4.50 -22.82 13.18
CA LYS A 356 -5.91 -23.02 13.57
C LYS A 356 -6.86 -23.15 12.38
N GLN A 357 -6.54 -22.54 11.25
CA GLN A 357 -7.33 -22.60 10.02
C GLN A 357 -7.21 -23.97 9.34
N ASP A 358 -8.19 -24.34 8.49
CA ASP A 358 -8.27 -25.70 7.91
C ASP A 358 -7.07 -26.06 7.01
N SER A 359 -6.70 -25.17 6.07
CA SER A 359 -5.58 -25.39 5.18
C SER A 359 -4.25 -25.04 5.86
N LEU A 360 -3.26 -25.92 5.73
CA LEU A 360 -1.91 -25.64 6.24
C LEU A 360 -1.20 -24.66 5.30
N TYR A 361 -0.52 -23.70 5.92
CA TYR A 361 0.43 -22.80 5.28
C TYR A 361 1.85 -23.29 5.55
N VAL A 362 2.73 -23.03 4.59
CA VAL A 362 4.18 -23.02 4.78
C VAL A 362 4.58 -21.58 5.06
N LEU A 363 5.06 -21.32 6.28
CA LEU A 363 5.38 -19.99 6.78
C LEU A 363 6.83 -19.94 7.28
N PRO A 364 7.80 -19.60 6.40
CA PRO A 364 9.08 -19.09 6.84
C PRO A 364 8.88 -17.72 7.51
N LEU A 365 9.21 -17.61 8.79
CA LEU A 365 9.12 -16.36 9.57
C LEU A 365 10.42 -16.14 10.32
N LYS A 366 10.67 -14.89 10.74
CA LYS A 366 11.73 -14.58 11.70
C LYS A 366 11.11 -14.49 13.09
N ALA A 367 11.75 -15.08 14.08
CA ALA A 367 11.45 -14.83 15.48
C ALA A 367 12.69 -14.24 16.15
N GLU A 368 12.51 -13.61 17.29
CA GLU A 368 13.61 -13.18 18.15
C GLU A 368 13.48 -13.82 19.52
N ILE A 369 14.62 -14.19 20.12
CA ILE A 369 14.69 -14.69 21.48
C ILE A 369 15.51 -13.73 22.33
N VAL A 370 14.93 -13.29 23.43
CA VAL A 370 15.61 -12.55 24.48
C VAL A 370 16.15 -13.54 25.49
N LYS A 371 17.47 -13.62 25.62
CA LYS A 371 18.16 -14.48 26.59
C LYS A 371 19.34 -13.72 27.19
N ASP A 372 19.44 -13.70 28.52
CA ASP A 372 20.53 -13.01 29.24
C ASP A 372 20.71 -11.53 28.80
N ASN A 373 19.60 -10.81 28.60
CA ASN A 373 19.52 -9.44 28.03
C ASN A 373 20.12 -9.26 26.63
N THR A 374 20.34 -10.35 25.89
CA THR A 374 20.74 -10.33 24.48
C THR A 374 19.61 -10.80 23.60
N ILE A 375 19.53 -10.24 22.39
CA ILE A 375 18.54 -10.60 21.37
C ILE A 375 19.24 -11.44 20.31
N GLN A 376 18.67 -12.59 19.99
CA GLN A 376 19.08 -13.42 18.87
C GLN A 376 17.91 -13.61 17.91
N THR A 377 18.13 -13.38 16.62
CA THR A 377 17.17 -13.72 15.56
C THR A 377 17.22 -15.23 15.26
N LEU A 378 16.04 -15.81 15.06
CA LEU A 378 15.79 -17.22 14.81
C LEU A 378 15.00 -17.38 13.51
N ASP A 379 15.35 -18.40 12.73
CA ASP A 379 14.58 -18.82 11.57
C ASP A 379 13.50 -19.81 11.98
N TRP A 380 12.24 -19.43 11.80
CA TRP A 380 11.11 -20.33 11.98
C TRP A 380 10.60 -20.79 10.62
N THR A 381 10.29 -22.08 10.51
CA THR A 381 9.56 -22.62 9.37
C THR A 381 8.39 -23.42 9.90
N ILE A 382 7.21 -22.82 9.90
CA ILE A 382 5.98 -23.45 10.36
C ILE A 382 5.31 -24.09 9.14
N LYS A 383 5.28 -25.41 9.09
CA LYS A 383 4.65 -26.15 7.96
C LYS A 383 3.63 -27.20 8.39
N LYS A 384 3.65 -27.58 9.68
CA LYS A 384 2.72 -28.55 10.25
C LYS A 384 1.56 -27.86 10.95
N ARG A 385 0.50 -28.63 11.21
CA ARG A 385 -0.61 -28.24 12.10
C ARG A 385 -0.10 -27.76 13.45
N LYS A 386 0.89 -28.47 13.99
CA LYS A 386 1.58 -28.18 15.25
C LYS A 386 3.07 -28.28 15.00
N GLU A 387 3.79 -27.17 15.11
CA GLU A 387 5.25 -27.12 15.10
C GLU A 387 5.74 -26.81 16.52
N VAL A 388 6.84 -27.43 16.93
CA VAL A 388 7.38 -27.28 18.28
C VAL A 388 8.85 -26.87 18.19
N PHE A 389 9.20 -25.80 18.89
CA PHE A 389 10.56 -25.31 19.04
C PHE A 389 10.97 -25.38 20.51
N THR A 390 12.21 -25.77 20.78
CA THR A 390 12.73 -25.90 22.15
C THR A 390 13.99 -25.07 22.32
N TYR A 391 14.06 -24.29 23.39
CA TYR A 391 15.19 -23.42 23.69
C TYR A 391 15.72 -23.70 25.10
N PRO A 392 17.00 -24.07 25.25
CA PRO A 392 17.59 -24.26 26.57
C PRO A 392 17.86 -22.90 27.22
N TYR A 393 17.64 -22.82 28.52
CA TYR A 393 17.99 -21.65 29.31
C TYR A 393 18.91 -21.99 30.48
N THR A 394 19.64 -20.96 30.90
CA THR A 394 20.72 -21.06 31.88
C THR A 394 20.41 -20.08 33.02
N ASN A 395 20.92 -20.38 34.22
CA ASN A 395 20.83 -19.48 35.37
C ASN A 395 19.40 -19.11 35.85
N GLY A 396 18.39 -19.92 35.49
CA GLY A 396 17.01 -19.71 35.95
C GLY A 396 16.30 -18.51 35.30
N VAL A 397 16.90 -17.87 34.31
CA VAL A 397 16.25 -16.79 33.54
C VAL A 397 15.56 -17.39 32.34
N ALA A 398 14.23 -17.40 32.38
CA ALA A 398 13.38 -17.87 31.31
C ALA A 398 13.49 -16.94 30.08
N PRO A 399 13.79 -17.46 28.87
CA PRO A 399 13.92 -16.65 27.67
C PRO A 399 12.54 -16.23 27.18
N VAL A 400 12.47 -15.08 26.51
CA VAL A 400 11.22 -14.57 25.93
C VAL A 400 11.31 -14.57 24.43
N ILE A 401 10.29 -15.11 23.77
CA ILE A 401 10.22 -15.20 22.31
C ILE A 401 9.33 -14.08 21.78
N MET A 402 9.80 -13.38 20.76
CA MET A 402 9.05 -12.41 19.97
C MET A 402 8.83 -13.04 18.59
N PRO A 403 7.69 -13.71 18.37
CA PRO A 403 7.41 -14.33 17.09
C PRO A 403 7.18 -13.25 16.02
N ASP A 404 7.44 -13.60 14.76
CA ASP A 404 7.25 -12.70 13.62
C ASP A 404 7.92 -11.33 13.80
N SER A 405 9.20 -11.32 14.18
CA SER A 405 9.92 -10.08 14.54
C SER A 405 10.10 -9.10 13.37
N LYS A 406 9.79 -9.52 12.15
CA LYS A 406 9.77 -8.71 10.92
C LYS A 406 8.37 -8.30 10.48
N HIS A 407 7.33 -8.72 11.21
CA HIS A 407 5.91 -8.43 10.95
C HIS A 407 5.48 -8.86 9.54
N TRP A 408 5.91 -10.05 9.14
CA TRP A 408 5.69 -10.65 7.83
C TRP A 408 4.39 -11.45 7.75
N LEU A 409 3.80 -11.81 8.88
CA LEU A 409 2.61 -12.65 8.89
C LEU A 409 1.42 -11.89 8.32
N VAL A 410 0.95 -12.32 7.14
CA VAL A 410 -0.32 -11.86 6.55
C VAL A 410 -1.47 -12.63 7.18
N GLY A 411 -1.74 -12.41 8.48
CA GLY A 411 -2.77 -13.16 9.19
C GLY A 411 -2.86 -12.82 10.67
N GLU A 412 -3.45 -13.75 11.44
CA GLU A 412 -3.69 -13.56 12.87
C GLU A 412 -2.65 -14.32 13.69
N LEU A 413 -2.18 -13.69 14.77
CA LEU A 413 -1.29 -14.30 15.75
C LEU A 413 -1.82 -14.05 17.15
N THR A 414 -1.98 -15.14 17.90
CA THR A 414 -2.43 -15.13 19.30
C THR A 414 -1.41 -15.83 20.18
N GLU A 415 -1.19 -15.29 21.36
CA GLU A 415 -0.18 -15.78 22.30
C GLU A 415 -0.71 -15.88 23.72
N ASN A 416 -0.16 -16.81 24.51
CA ASN A 416 -0.44 -16.91 25.95
C ASN A 416 0.65 -16.28 26.83
N LYS A 417 1.37 -15.27 26.33
CA LYS A 417 2.37 -14.54 27.10
C LYS A 417 1.76 -13.91 28.35
N LEU A 418 2.45 -14.07 29.48
CA LEU A 418 2.14 -13.39 30.72
C LEU A 418 2.56 -11.92 30.65
N PRO A 419 1.94 -11.01 31.42
CA PRO A 419 2.33 -9.59 31.47
C PRO A 419 3.83 -9.35 31.71
N ALA A 420 4.49 -10.19 32.53
CA ALA A 420 5.93 -10.10 32.75
C ALA A 420 6.76 -10.40 31.48
N GLN A 421 6.28 -11.29 30.61
CA GLN A 421 6.95 -11.61 29.34
C GLN A 421 6.70 -10.49 28.31
N TRP A 422 5.51 -9.89 28.29
CA TRP A 422 5.24 -8.70 27.50
C TRP A 422 6.11 -7.51 27.91
N LEU A 423 6.42 -7.38 29.21
CA LEU A 423 7.32 -6.34 29.70
C LEU A 423 8.74 -6.55 29.14
N VAL A 424 9.26 -7.78 29.18
CA VAL A 424 10.56 -8.10 28.57
C VAL A 424 10.57 -7.78 27.07
N GLN A 425 9.53 -8.15 26.33
CA GLN A 425 9.40 -7.80 24.90
C GLN A 425 9.41 -6.28 24.70
N PHE A 426 8.63 -5.52 25.47
CA PHE A 426 8.58 -4.06 25.37
C PHE A 426 9.95 -3.43 25.61
N GLU A 427 10.66 -3.87 26.65
CA GLU A 427 11.97 -3.34 27.03
C GLU A 427 13.09 -3.67 26.02
N HIS A 428 12.96 -4.78 25.29
CA HIS A 428 13.96 -5.22 24.30
C HIS A 428 13.59 -4.86 22.86
N SER A 429 12.50 -4.12 22.64
CA SER A 429 12.04 -3.75 21.30
C SER A 429 12.24 -2.27 21.01
N SER A 430 13.38 -1.68 21.38
CA SER A 430 13.60 -0.22 21.29
C SER A 430 13.36 0.38 19.90
N ASP A 431 13.70 -0.35 18.84
CA ASP A 431 13.55 0.12 17.46
C ASP A 431 12.40 -0.55 16.72
N ASN A 432 11.77 -1.57 17.32
CA ASN A 432 10.61 -2.26 16.75
C ASN A 432 9.32 -1.72 17.39
N VAL A 433 8.72 -0.73 16.73
CA VAL A 433 7.52 -0.04 17.23
C VAL A 433 6.32 -0.98 17.35
N LEU A 434 6.15 -1.91 16.41
CA LEU A 434 5.04 -2.85 16.42
C LEU A 434 5.15 -3.86 17.58
N ASN A 435 6.34 -4.34 17.92
CA ASN A 435 6.50 -5.19 19.11
C ASN A 435 6.09 -4.47 20.40
N ARG A 436 6.33 -3.15 20.49
CA ARG A 436 5.89 -2.33 21.63
C ARG A 436 4.37 -2.07 21.60
N LYS A 437 3.80 -1.79 20.43
CA LYS A 437 2.34 -1.70 20.19
C LYS A 437 1.63 -3.00 20.63
N LEU A 438 2.14 -4.16 20.21
CA LEU A 438 1.61 -5.48 20.58
C LEU A 438 1.61 -5.71 22.09
N ALA A 439 2.69 -5.36 22.79
CA ALA A 439 2.75 -5.50 24.24
C ALA A 439 1.66 -4.66 24.93
N LEU A 440 1.45 -3.40 24.51
CA LEU A 440 0.37 -2.54 25.03
C LEU A 440 -1.01 -3.16 24.77
N MET A 441 -1.27 -3.59 23.53
CA MET A 441 -2.57 -4.17 23.12
C MET A 441 -2.92 -5.46 23.87
N ASN A 442 -1.93 -6.22 24.33
CA ASN A 442 -2.16 -7.48 25.06
C ASN A 442 -2.30 -7.31 26.58
N VAL A 443 -1.79 -6.21 27.16
CA VAL A 443 -1.78 -6.01 28.62
C VAL A 443 -2.76 -4.95 29.13
N TYR A 444 -3.37 -4.13 28.26
CA TYR A 444 -4.23 -3.01 28.69
C TYR A 444 -5.44 -3.40 29.55
N LYS A 445 -5.91 -4.66 29.47
CA LYS A 445 -7.00 -5.19 30.31
C LYS A 445 -6.53 -5.77 31.64
N GLN A 446 -5.22 -5.87 31.86
CA GLN A 446 -4.58 -6.52 33.01
C GLN A 446 -3.85 -5.51 33.90
N MET A 447 -4.45 -4.33 34.13
CA MET A 447 -3.82 -3.22 34.87
C MET A 447 -3.69 -3.46 36.38
N ASP A 448 -4.25 -4.55 36.90
CA ASP A 448 -3.99 -5.08 38.24
C ASP A 448 -2.57 -5.67 38.37
N GLN A 449 -1.93 -6.05 37.27
CA GLN A 449 -0.59 -6.64 37.24
C GLN A 449 0.49 -5.55 37.18
N GLN A 450 1.49 -5.64 38.06
CA GLN A 450 2.58 -4.65 38.12
C GLN A 450 3.33 -4.52 36.79
N ALA A 451 3.53 -5.63 36.07
CA ALA A 451 4.21 -5.61 34.78
C ALA A 451 3.42 -4.79 33.73
N SER A 452 2.09 -4.90 33.70
CA SER A 452 1.24 -4.10 32.81
C SER A 452 1.38 -2.60 33.12
N GLN A 453 1.33 -2.23 34.41
CA GLN A 453 1.52 -0.84 34.83
C GLN A 453 2.90 -0.31 34.42
N ASN A 454 3.96 -1.12 34.55
CA ASN A 454 5.31 -0.76 34.14
C ASN A 454 5.42 -0.53 32.62
N ILE A 455 4.75 -1.35 31.80
CA ILE A 455 4.68 -1.17 30.34
C ILE A 455 4.06 0.19 30.03
N PHE A 456 2.90 0.51 30.60
CA PHE A 456 2.22 1.79 30.36
C PHE A 456 3.03 3.00 30.84
N ASN A 457 3.65 2.93 32.02
CA ASN A 457 4.51 4.00 32.53
C ASN A 457 5.70 4.27 31.60
N LYS A 458 6.30 3.23 31.02
CA LYS A 458 7.36 3.37 30.02
C LYS A 458 6.82 3.91 28.71
N ALA A 459 5.68 3.41 28.24
CA ALA A 459 5.07 3.82 26.98
C ALA A 459 4.67 5.30 26.95
N LEU A 460 4.16 5.85 28.06
CA LEU A 460 3.85 7.28 28.18
C LEU A 460 5.08 8.19 28.05
N ASN A 461 6.28 7.63 28.25
CA ASN A 461 7.57 8.32 28.09
C ASN A 461 8.39 7.72 26.93
N ASP A 462 7.78 6.95 26.02
CA ASP A 462 8.48 6.33 24.88
C ASP A 462 8.99 7.41 23.92
N LYS A 463 10.05 7.11 23.16
CA LYS A 463 10.59 8.01 22.14
C LYS A 463 9.63 8.17 20.95
N SER A 464 8.88 7.13 20.60
CA SER A 464 7.88 7.16 19.52
C SER A 464 6.62 7.86 20.00
N GLU A 465 6.15 8.81 19.21
CA GLU A 465 4.88 9.49 19.43
C GLU A 465 3.70 8.53 19.32
N ASP A 466 3.73 7.64 18.33
CA ASP A 466 2.68 6.62 18.12
C ASP A 466 2.50 5.75 19.38
N ILE A 467 3.60 5.33 20.02
CA ILE A 467 3.53 4.53 21.25
C ILE A 467 2.90 5.32 22.41
N ARG A 468 3.26 6.60 22.55
CA ARG A 468 2.66 7.47 23.58
C ARG A 468 1.16 7.63 23.32
N GLU A 469 0.76 7.88 22.08
CA GLU A 469 -0.64 8.07 21.69
C GLU A 469 -1.46 6.78 21.91
N ILE A 470 -0.97 5.63 21.42
CA ILE A 470 -1.61 4.33 21.61
C ILE A 470 -1.79 4.02 23.09
N ALA A 471 -0.79 4.30 23.93
CA ALA A 471 -0.90 4.11 25.38
C ALA A 471 -2.02 4.98 25.98
N LEU A 472 -2.10 6.26 25.61
CA LEU A 472 -3.16 7.16 26.07
C LEU A 472 -4.56 6.68 25.64
N GLN A 473 -4.73 6.32 24.36
CA GLN A 473 -5.99 5.82 23.83
C GLN A 473 -6.44 4.53 24.55
N LEU A 474 -5.51 3.62 24.82
CA LEU A 474 -5.81 2.37 25.55
C LEU A 474 -6.16 2.63 27.01
N LEU A 475 -5.47 3.55 27.70
CA LEU A 475 -5.81 3.94 29.07
C LEU A 475 -7.21 4.54 29.17
N GLN A 476 -7.61 5.37 28.20
CA GLN A 476 -8.97 5.92 28.15
C GLN A 476 -10.03 4.82 28.09
N LYS A 477 -9.79 3.75 27.30
CA LYS A 477 -10.69 2.59 27.19
C LYS A 477 -10.82 1.81 28.52
N VAL A 478 -9.81 1.84 29.38
CA VAL A 478 -9.83 1.19 30.70
C VAL A 478 -10.63 2.03 31.69
N THR A 479 -10.43 3.35 31.70
CA THR A 479 -11.07 4.28 32.63
C THR A 479 -12.58 4.37 32.42
N VAL A 480 -13.06 4.32 31.17
CA VAL A 480 -14.50 4.42 30.84
C VAL A 480 -15.31 3.18 31.27
N LYS A 481 -14.65 2.07 31.60
CA LYS A 481 -15.31 0.81 32.04
C LYS A 481 -15.41 0.64 33.55
N LYS A 482 -14.87 1.57 34.35
CA LYS A 482 -15.05 1.65 35.80
C LYS A 482 -15.96 2.82 36.12
#